data_AF-A0A7S1UZE5-F1
#
_entry.id   AF-A0A7S1UZE5-F1
#
_cell.length_a   1.000
_cell.length_b   1.000
_cell.length_c   1.000
_cell.angle_alpha   90.00
_cell.angle_beta   90.00
_cell.angle_gamma   90.00
#
_symmetry.space_group_name_H-M   'P 1'
#
loop_
_entity.id
_entity.type
_entity.pdbx_description
1 polymer ?
#
loop_
_entity_poly.entity_id
_entity_poly.type
_entity_poly.pdbx_seq_one_letter_code
_entity_poly.pdbx_strand_id
1 'polypeptide(L)'
;MRFPAIVVFLPLVAGAFVAGPPSPATQRPSLVVVRSTEVAADPLGLTTELRAITNAFKMVDDANLRNKQLLYMAGELPPISPAACVPENKVPGCLSTVYVDGTATYDEEKKANVINFVGESDGLMTKGLVALLIRGLSGETAEAINKVDPKFITEAGIAAGLTPGRNNGFLNMLAVMKKKALELDAAAKSGAEAPGGGVDLEGDRPMYNGMINALQILKPTKLILKDNSDQHAGHAGSKGYDGESHFELEVVSDTFEGLTLVQRHKVIYAVLGDIMDKIHALQIRAKTPEEVA
;
A
#
# COMPACT_ATOMS: atom_id res chain seq x y z
N MET A 1 -20.82 54.80 68.97
CA MET A 1 -19.94 55.84 69.54
C MET A 1 -18.65 55.85 68.74
N ARG A 2 -18.35 57.00 68.11
CA ARG A 2 -17.10 57.29 67.39
C ARG A 2 -16.03 57.70 68.41
N PHE A 3 -14.82 57.15 68.34
CA PHE A 3 -13.59 57.88 68.67
C PHE A 3 -12.43 57.40 67.75
N PRO A 4 -11.47 58.28 67.43
CA PRO A 4 -10.72 58.23 66.18
C PRO A 4 -9.31 57.69 66.31
N ALA A 5 -8.74 57.39 65.15
CA ALA A 5 -7.35 57.01 64.92
C ALA A 5 -6.36 58.08 65.41
N ILE A 6 -5.30 57.62 66.09
CA ILE A 6 -4.07 58.38 66.29
C ILE A 6 -2.98 57.68 65.49
N VAL A 7 -2.53 58.36 64.44
CA VAL A 7 -1.34 58.02 63.65
C VAL A 7 -0.14 58.67 64.34
N VAL A 8 0.86 57.86 64.72
CA VAL A 8 2.19 58.35 65.12
C VAL A 8 3.21 57.70 64.20
N PHE A 9 4.07 58.55 63.64
CA PHE A 9 5.02 58.27 62.59
C PHE A 9 6.46 58.23 63.17
N LEU A 10 7.31 57.39 62.56
CA LEU A 10 8.79 57.31 62.61
C LEU A 10 9.47 56.68 63.85
N PRO A 11 10.71 56.14 63.74
CA PRO A 11 11.60 56.15 62.57
C PRO A 11 12.18 54.79 62.12
N LEU A 12 12.76 54.88 60.92
CA LEU A 12 13.54 53.95 60.12
C LEU A 12 14.68 53.26 60.90
N VAL A 13 14.73 51.92 60.86
CA VAL A 13 15.93 51.13 61.18
C VAL A 13 16.28 50.28 59.96
N ALA A 14 17.48 50.50 59.44
CA ALA A 14 18.07 49.76 58.35
C ALA A 14 18.35 48.32 58.77
N GLY A 15 17.66 47.37 58.15
CA GLY A 15 17.92 45.93 58.24
C GLY A 15 18.37 45.41 56.89
N ALA A 16 19.60 44.91 56.82
CA ALA A 16 20.18 44.27 55.65
C ALA A 16 19.35 43.03 55.25
N PHE A 17 18.79 43.04 54.04
CA PHE A 17 18.15 41.88 53.44
C PHE A 17 19.17 41.10 52.61
N VAL A 18 19.36 39.85 53.01
CA VAL A 18 20.11 38.82 52.29
C VAL A 18 19.43 38.56 50.94
N ALA A 19 20.20 38.66 49.86
CA ALA A 19 19.74 38.35 48.51
C ALA A 19 19.40 36.85 48.39
N GLY A 20 18.12 36.53 48.22
CA GLY A 20 17.68 35.22 47.74
C GLY A 20 17.99 35.03 46.25
N PRO A 21 18.14 33.79 45.77
CA PRO A 21 18.46 33.51 44.37
C PRO A 21 17.31 33.94 43.43
N PRO A 22 17.62 34.37 42.18
CA PRO A 22 16.59 34.78 41.24
C PRO A 22 15.73 33.58 40.82
N SER A 23 14.42 33.76 40.91
CA SER A 23 13.42 32.84 40.35
C SER A 23 13.56 32.79 38.82
N PRO A 24 13.47 31.63 38.16
CA PRO A 24 13.65 31.53 36.72
C PRO A 24 12.45 32.16 36.00
N ALA A 25 12.76 33.14 35.14
CA ALA A 25 11.80 33.76 34.25
C ALA A 25 11.11 32.70 33.37
N THR A 26 9.78 32.65 33.43
CA THR A 26 8.93 31.85 32.55
C THR A 26 9.07 32.38 31.12
N GLN A 27 10.00 31.81 30.36
CA GLN A 27 10.02 31.97 28.91
C GLN A 27 8.76 31.32 28.35
N ARG A 28 7.87 32.15 27.78
CA ARG A 28 6.80 31.66 26.89
C ARG A 28 7.49 30.96 25.72
N PRO A 29 7.07 29.75 25.32
CA PRO A 29 7.62 29.12 24.13
C PRO A 29 7.32 30.03 22.94
N SER A 30 8.38 30.59 22.37
CA SER A 30 8.30 31.33 21.12
C SER A 30 7.96 30.30 20.05
N LEU A 31 6.82 30.47 19.37
CA LEU A 31 6.43 29.65 18.24
C LEU A 31 7.53 29.78 17.18
N VAL A 32 8.39 28.77 17.08
CA VAL A 32 9.38 28.66 16.00
C VAL A 32 8.58 28.36 14.75
N VAL A 33 8.30 29.42 13.98
CA VAL A 33 7.88 29.26 12.59
C VAL A 33 9.08 28.68 11.86
N VAL A 34 9.09 27.35 11.70
CA VAL A 34 9.99 26.66 10.78
C VAL A 34 9.61 27.17 9.40
N ARG A 35 10.36 28.17 8.93
CA ARG A 35 10.30 28.61 7.54
C ARG A 35 10.70 27.41 6.69
N SER A 36 9.79 26.96 5.85
CA SER A 36 10.02 25.98 4.79
C SER A 36 11.23 26.46 3.98
N THR A 37 12.39 25.90 4.28
CA THR A 37 13.58 26.07 3.45
C THR A 37 13.24 25.45 2.10
N GLU A 38 13.42 26.25 1.04
CA GLU A 38 13.40 25.78 -0.33
C GLU A 38 14.08 24.41 -0.41
N VAL A 39 13.37 23.43 -0.96
CA VAL A 39 13.88 22.07 -1.16
C VAL A 39 15.06 22.20 -2.11
N ALA A 40 16.29 22.22 -1.57
CA ALA A 40 17.48 22.02 -2.36
C ALA A 40 17.25 20.79 -3.25
N ALA A 41 17.48 20.93 -4.56
CA ALA A 41 17.25 19.85 -5.51
C ALA A 41 17.90 18.57 -4.98
N ASP A 42 17.08 17.56 -4.73
CA ASP A 42 17.56 16.29 -4.19
C ASP A 42 18.51 15.65 -5.20
N PRO A 43 19.81 15.52 -4.89
CA PRO A 43 20.80 15.02 -5.84
C PRO A 43 20.51 13.59 -6.29
N LEU A 44 19.72 12.84 -5.51
CA LEU A 44 19.30 11.47 -5.82
C LEU A 44 17.85 11.39 -6.30
N GLY A 45 17.16 12.52 -6.46
CA GLY A 45 15.78 12.56 -6.94
C GLY A 45 14.81 11.77 -6.07
N LEU A 46 15.04 11.69 -4.75
CA LEU A 46 14.20 10.90 -3.86
C LEU A 46 12.86 11.58 -3.63
N THR A 47 11.84 10.73 -3.53
CA THR A 47 10.52 11.10 -3.04
C THR A 47 10.61 11.51 -1.57
N THR A 48 9.58 12.17 -1.06
CA THR A 48 9.56 12.63 0.35
C THR A 48 9.72 11.45 1.31
N GLU A 49 8.94 10.39 1.09
CA GLU A 49 8.99 9.17 1.91
C GLU A 49 10.31 8.42 1.76
N LEU A 50 10.82 8.25 0.54
CA LEU A 50 12.08 7.54 0.33
C LEU A 50 13.27 8.29 0.95
N ARG A 51 13.25 9.62 0.92
CA ARG A 51 14.26 10.44 1.61
C ARG A 51 14.19 10.25 3.12
N ALA A 52 12.98 10.25 3.70
CA ALA A 52 12.79 10.04 5.13
C ALA A 52 13.31 8.65 5.56
N ILE A 53 12.97 7.60 4.80
CA ILE A 53 13.45 6.23 5.03
C ILE A 53 14.97 6.17 4.90
N THR A 54 15.54 6.73 3.83
CA THR A 54 16.99 6.76 3.59
C THR A 54 17.74 7.41 4.75
N ASN A 55 17.25 8.55 5.23
CA ASN A 55 17.83 9.24 6.38
C ASN A 55 17.70 8.43 7.67
N ALA A 56 16.57 7.77 7.90
CA ALA A 56 16.36 6.92 9.07
C ALA A 56 17.34 5.74 9.10
N PHE A 57 17.55 5.06 7.97
CA PHE A 57 18.53 3.98 7.85
C PHE A 57 19.97 4.47 8.05
N LYS A 58 20.30 5.65 7.52
CA LYS A 58 21.62 6.26 7.65
C LYS A 58 22.00 6.58 9.10
N MET A 59 21.02 6.84 9.96
CA MET A 59 21.24 7.11 11.40
C MET A 59 21.51 5.85 12.23
N VAL A 60 21.35 4.66 11.66
CA VAL A 60 21.58 3.39 12.36
C VAL A 60 23.00 2.93 12.09
N ASP A 61 23.89 3.02 13.07
CA ASP A 61 25.31 2.69 12.89
C ASP A 61 25.57 1.19 12.68
N ASP A 62 24.78 0.32 13.32
CA ASP A 62 24.96 -1.14 13.28
C ASP A 62 24.27 -1.78 12.07
N ALA A 63 25.04 -2.55 11.29
CA ALA A 63 24.56 -3.21 10.07
C ALA A 63 23.51 -4.31 10.36
N ASN A 64 23.61 -5.00 11.48
CA ASN A 64 22.61 -6.01 11.87
C ASN A 64 21.29 -5.34 12.26
N LEU A 65 21.33 -4.17 12.90
CA LEU A 65 20.13 -3.38 13.19
C LEU A 65 19.46 -2.88 11.92
N ARG A 66 20.22 -2.39 10.92
CA ARG A 66 19.67 -2.05 9.60
C ARG A 66 19.00 -3.25 8.93
N ASN A 67 19.66 -4.42 8.97
CA ASN A 67 19.06 -5.65 8.45
C ASN A 67 17.79 -6.05 9.20
N LYS A 68 17.75 -5.92 10.54
CA LYS A 68 16.54 -6.18 11.33
C LYS A 68 15.41 -5.22 10.98
N GLN A 69 15.69 -3.95 10.70
CA GLN A 69 14.68 -3.01 10.22
C GLN A 69 14.10 -3.42 8.87
N LEU A 70 14.92 -3.88 7.92
CA LEU A 70 14.41 -4.43 6.66
C LEU A 70 13.51 -5.65 6.88
N LEU A 71 13.91 -6.56 7.78
CA LEU A 71 13.09 -7.72 8.12
C LEU A 71 11.77 -7.32 8.80
N TYR A 72 11.79 -6.27 9.63
CA TYR A 72 10.57 -5.71 10.21
C TYR A 72 9.65 -5.15 9.12
N MET A 73 10.18 -4.35 8.19
CA MET A 73 9.42 -3.84 7.04
C MET A 73 8.84 -4.97 6.17
N ALA A 74 9.54 -6.10 6.06
CA ALA A 74 9.02 -7.28 5.37
C ALA A 74 7.76 -7.85 6.02
N GLY A 75 7.66 -7.79 7.36
CA GLY A 75 6.50 -8.27 8.12
C GLY A 75 5.31 -7.32 8.07
N GLU A 76 5.55 -6.02 7.87
CA GLU A 76 4.51 -4.99 7.76
C GLU A 76 3.91 -4.89 6.34
N LEU A 77 4.49 -5.56 5.35
CA LEU A 77 4.02 -5.48 3.97
C LEU A 77 2.68 -6.22 3.84
N PRO A 78 1.61 -5.55 3.36
CA PRO A 78 0.32 -6.20 3.14
C PRO A 78 0.46 -7.39 2.18
N PRO A 79 -0.27 -8.49 2.40
CA PRO A 79 -0.22 -9.64 1.51
C PRO A 79 -0.74 -9.24 0.13
N ILE A 80 -0.02 -9.65 -0.91
CA ILE A 80 -0.49 -9.50 -2.29
C ILE A 80 -1.54 -10.57 -2.60
N SER A 81 -2.53 -10.23 -3.43
CA SER A 81 -3.44 -11.24 -3.97
C SER A 81 -2.66 -12.27 -4.78
N PRO A 82 -2.91 -13.60 -4.61
CA PRO A 82 -2.28 -14.62 -5.44
C PRO A 82 -2.50 -14.41 -6.95
N ALA A 83 -3.60 -13.76 -7.34
CA ALA A 83 -3.91 -13.41 -8.73
C ALA A 83 -2.96 -12.35 -9.32
N ALA A 84 -2.27 -11.58 -8.49
CA ALA A 84 -1.24 -10.64 -8.93
C ALA A 84 0.16 -11.29 -8.94
N CYS A 85 0.32 -12.52 -8.45
CA CYS A 85 1.57 -13.30 -8.53
C CYS A 85 1.71 -14.02 -9.88
N VAL A 86 1.53 -13.27 -10.98
CA VAL A 86 1.60 -13.77 -12.35
C VAL A 86 2.96 -13.47 -12.99
N PRO A 87 3.35 -14.19 -14.07
CA PRO A 87 4.63 -13.96 -14.74
C PRO A 87 4.89 -12.50 -15.14
N GLU A 88 3.85 -11.74 -15.47
CA GLU A 88 3.92 -10.33 -15.87
C GLU A 88 4.36 -9.41 -14.74
N ASN A 89 4.05 -9.78 -13.50
CA ASN A 89 4.43 -9.04 -12.29
C ASN A 89 5.73 -9.54 -11.67
N LYS A 90 6.34 -10.57 -12.26
CA LYS A 90 7.57 -11.18 -11.73
C LYS A 90 8.78 -10.31 -12.02
N VAL A 91 9.60 -10.07 -11.01
CA VAL A 91 10.90 -9.39 -11.19
C VAL A 91 11.95 -10.41 -11.65
N PRO A 92 12.53 -10.25 -12.85
CA PRO A 92 13.54 -11.19 -13.35
C PRO A 92 14.90 -10.99 -12.67
N GLY A 93 15.70 -12.06 -12.63
CA GLY A 93 17.11 -11.99 -12.21
C GLY A 93 17.35 -11.84 -10.71
N CYS A 94 16.31 -11.98 -9.87
CA CYS A 94 16.45 -12.08 -8.42
C CYS A 94 16.77 -13.53 -8.00
N LEU A 95 17.58 -13.70 -6.94
CA LEU A 95 17.81 -15.02 -6.33
C LEU A 95 16.54 -15.58 -5.66
N SER A 96 15.72 -14.68 -5.10
CA SER A 96 14.39 -14.96 -4.58
C SER A 96 13.35 -14.66 -5.65
N THR A 97 12.22 -15.38 -5.63
CA THR A 97 11.06 -15.04 -6.44
C THR A 97 10.43 -13.77 -5.87
N VAL A 98 10.28 -12.74 -6.70
CA VAL A 98 9.67 -11.47 -6.34
C VAL A 98 8.56 -11.16 -7.32
N TYR A 99 7.41 -10.75 -6.80
CA TYR A 99 6.33 -10.16 -7.59
C TYR A 99 6.10 -8.73 -7.14
N VAL A 100 5.93 -7.82 -8.10
CA VAL A 100 5.55 -6.44 -7.86
C VAL A 100 4.47 -6.06 -8.85
N ASP A 101 3.36 -5.58 -8.33
CA ASP A 101 2.27 -5.01 -9.12
C ASP A 101 1.99 -3.58 -8.70
N GLY A 102 1.18 -2.86 -9.46
CA GLY A 102 0.74 -1.54 -9.08
C GLY A 102 -0.44 -1.03 -9.87
N THR A 103 -1.04 0.04 -9.35
CA THR A 103 -2.19 0.72 -9.93
C THR A 103 -1.89 2.21 -10.06
N ALA A 104 -2.50 2.86 -11.04
CA ALA A 104 -2.50 4.31 -11.15
C ALA A 104 -3.82 4.87 -10.63
N THR A 105 -3.76 5.87 -9.76
CA THR A 105 -4.93 6.60 -9.27
C THR A 105 -4.71 8.09 -9.48
N TYR A 106 -5.75 8.84 -9.84
CA TYR A 106 -5.63 10.29 -9.95
C TYR A 106 -5.58 10.92 -8.56
N ASP A 107 -4.58 11.78 -8.33
CA ASP A 107 -4.41 12.53 -7.09
C ASP A 107 -4.80 14.00 -7.33
N GLU A 108 -5.83 14.46 -6.63
CA GLU A 108 -6.38 15.82 -6.77
C GLU A 108 -5.41 16.92 -6.30
N GLU A 109 -4.57 16.63 -5.29
CA GLU A 109 -3.62 17.60 -4.74
C GLU A 109 -2.45 17.80 -5.71
N LYS A 110 -1.93 16.70 -6.27
CA LYS A 110 -0.83 16.68 -7.23
C LYS A 110 -1.28 16.95 -8.66
N LYS A 111 -2.60 16.90 -8.93
CA LYS A 111 -3.22 17.05 -10.25
C LYS A 111 -2.58 16.15 -11.30
N ALA A 112 -2.29 14.91 -10.90
CA ALA A 112 -1.56 13.93 -11.69
C ALA A 112 -1.90 12.52 -11.23
N ASN A 113 -1.66 11.52 -12.08
CA ASN A 113 -1.72 10.13 -11.65
C ASN A 113 -0.54 9.81 -10.73
N VAL A 114 -0.83 9.16 -9.62
CA VAL A 114 0.15 8.57 -8.71
C VAL A 114 0.10 7.06 -8.81
N ILE A 115 1.23 6.42 -8.58
CA ILE A 115 1.37 4.97 -8.68
C ILE A 115 1.39 4.37 -7.29
N ASN A 116 0.56 3.36 -7.05
CA ASN A 116 0.54 2.60 -5.81
C ASN A 116 1.01 1.17 -6.08
N PHE A 117 2.04 0.71 -5.38
CA PHE A 117 2.61 -0.61 -5.56
C PHE A 117 2.18 -1.58 -4.47
N VAL A 118 2.11 -2.86 -4.85
CA VAL A 118 2.01 -4.02 -3.97
C VAL A 118 3.06 -5.04 -4.39
N GLY A 119 3.49 -5.91 -3.48
CA GLY A 119 4.52 -6.87 -3.82
C GLY A 119 4.76 -7.91 -2.73
N GLU A 120 5.48 -8.95 -3.12
CA GLU A 120 5.74 -10.12 -2.28
C GLU A 120 7.07 -10.76 -2.71
N SER A 121 7.70 -11.48 -1.78
CA SER A 121 8.89 -12.26 -2.09
C SER A 121 8.96 -13.52 -1.22
N ASP A 122 9.41 -14.63 -1.80
CA ASP A 122 9.64 -15.90 -1.09
C ASP A 122 10.81 -15.83 -0.09
N GLY A 123 11.76 -14.91 -0.29
CA GLY A 123 12.86 -14.64 0.63
C GLY A 123 12.57 -13.44 1.54
N LEU A 124 12.68 -13.62 2.86
CA LEU A 124 12.34 -12.59 3.85
C LEU A 124 13.19 -11.32 3.73
N MET A 125 14.51 -11.45 3.52
CA MET A 125 15.39 -10.28 3.33
C MET A 125 15.06 -9.53 2.03
N THR A 126 14.78 -10.27 0.96
CA THR A 126 14.37 -9.70 -0.33
C THR A 126 13.01 -9.01 -0.20
N LYS A 127 12.06 -9.59 0.55
CA LYS A 127 10.77 -8.98 0.89
C LYS A 127 10.95 -7.66 1.64
N GLY A 128 11.95 -7.55 2.51
CA GLY A 128 12.30 -6.29 3.18
C GLY A 128 12.76 -5.20 2.20
N LEU A 129 13.53 -5.56 1.18
CA LEU A 129 13.95 -4.63 0.13
C LEU A 129 12.78 -4.21 -0.77
N VAL A 130 11.87 -5.14 -1.10
CA VAL A 130 10.62 -4.84 -1.81
C VAL A 130 9.76 -3.87 -0.99
N ALA A 131 9.59 -4.14 0.31
CA ALA A 131 8.81 -3.30 1.21
C ALA A 131 9.38 -1.88 1.31
N LEU A 132 10.71 -1.74 1.33
CA LEU A 132 11.36 -0.44 1.29
C LEU A 132 11.01 0.33 0.02
N LEU A 133 11.10 -0.32 -1.15
CA LEU A 133 10.78 0.30 -2.42
C LEU A 133 9.30 0.67 -2.52
N ILE A 134 8.39 -0.22 -2.12
CA ILE A 134 6.95 0.06 -2.12
C ILE A 134 6.64 1.26 -1.23
N ARG A 135 7.14 1.26 0.02
CA ARG A 135 6.89 2.37 0.95
C ARG A 135 7.46 3.69 0.45
N GLY A 136 8.62 3.67 -0.20
CA GLY A 136 9.26 4.87 -0.70
C GLY A 136 8.70 5.40 -2.02
N LEU A 137 8.11 4.55 -2.86
CA LEU A 137 7.70 4.91 -4.22
C LEU A 137 6.18 5.01 -4.41
N SER A 138 5.38 4.35 -3.58
CA SER A 138 3.93 4.42 -3.67
C SER A 138 3.42 5.84 -3.36
N GLY A 139 2.34 6.24 -4.03
CA GLY A 139 1.74 7.57 -3.89
C GLY A 139 2.48 8.66 -4.67
N GLU A 140 3.45 8.31 -5.50
CA GLU A 140 4.25 9.27 -6.28
C GLU A 140 3.99 9.17 -7.78
N THR A 141 4.26 10.26 -8.50
CA THR A 141 4.06 10.29 -9.96
C THR A 141 5.10 9.43 -10.66
N ALA A 142 4.75 8.91 -11.84
CA ALA A 142 5.70 8.13 -12.64
C ALA A 142 6.99 8.89 -12.95
N GLU A 143 6.91 10.22 -13.13
CA GLU A 143 8.08 11.09 -13.32
C GLU A 143 8.97 11.11 -12.07
N ALA A 144 8.39 11.30 -10.88
CA ALA A 144 9.13 11.32 -9.63
C ALA A 144 9.82 9.97 -9.36
N ILE A 145 9.10 8.86 -9.54
CA ILE A 145 9.62 7.50 -9.38
C ILE A 145 10.81 7.26 -10.32
N ASN A 146 10.74 7.73 -11.57
CA ASN A 146 11.80 7.52 -12.55
C ASN A 146 13.07 8.32 -12.25
N LYS A 147 12.98 9.46 -11.55
CA LYS A 147 14.12 10.28 -11.15
C LYS A 147 14.97 9.68 -10.03
N VAL A 148 14.44 8.72 -9.27
CA VAL A 148 15.13 8.12 -8.10
C VAL A 148 16.44 7.45 -8.52
N ASP A 149 17.58 7.95 -8.06
CA ASP A 149 18.90 7.35 -8.31
C ASP A 149 19.10 6.14 -7.37
N PRO A 150 19.37 4.92 -7.87
CA PRO A 150 19.60 3.73 -7.04
C PRO A 150 20.70 3.89 -5.98
N LYS A 151 21.63 4.84 -6.11
CA LYS A 151 22.70 5.10 -5.14
C LYS A 151 22.18 5.44 -3.73
N PHE A 152 20.90 5.78 -3.58
CA PHE A 152 20.30 5.98 -2.26
C PHE A 152 20.47 4.76 -1.34
N ILE A 153 20.54 3.53 -1.88
CA ILE A 153 20.75 2.33 -1.06
C ILE A 153 22.14 2.27 -0.43
N THR A 154 23.12 2.91 -1.07
CA THR A 154 24.47 3.10 -0.52
C THR A 154 24.46 4.20 0.54
N GLU A 155 23.79 5.32 0.28
CA GLU A 155 23.62 6.40 1.27
C GLU A 155 22.86 5.96 2.53
N ALA A 156 21.87 5.06 2.37
CA ALA A 156 21.16 4.43 3.47
C ALA A 156 22.03 3.45 4.29
N GLY A 157 23.26 3.13 3.85
CA GLY A 157 24.11 2.13 4.49
C GLY A 157 23.60 0.69 4.36
N ILE A 158 22.59 0.45 3.53
CA ILE A 158 21.96 -0.86 3.32
C ILE A 158 22.83 -1.74 2.42
N ALA A 159 23.38 -1.17 1.35
CA ALA A 159 24.17 -1.91 0.35
C ALA A 159 25.34 -2.72 0.94
N ALA A 160 25.95 -2.22 2.03
CA ALA A 160 27.06 -2.86 2.72
C ALA A 160 26.66 -4.17 3.45
N GLY A 161 25.38 -4.34 3.80
CA GLY A 161 24.85 -5.53 4.45
C GLY A 161 24.30 -6.60 3.50
N LEU A 162 24.33 -6.33 2.18
CA LEU A 162 23.74 -7.19 1.15
C LEU A 162 24.80 -8.01 0.41
N THR A 163 24.44 -9.23 0.02
CA THR A 163 25.26 -10.04 -0.88
C THR A 163 25.19 -9.49 -2.32
N PRO A 164 26.17 -9.76 -3.19
CA PRO A 164 26.13 -9.29 -4.58
C PRO A 164 24.83 -9.64 -5.32
N GLY A 165 24.30 -10.85 -5.12
CA GLY A 165 23.03 -11.26 -5.72
C GLY A 165 21.82 -10.47 -5.21
N ARG A 166 21.83 -10.02 -3.95
CA ARG A 166 20.76 -9.16 -3.40
C ARG A 166 20.85 -7.73 -3.91
N ASN A 167 22.06 -7.19 -4.06
CA ASN A 167 22.26 -5.88 -4.69
C ASN A 167 21.76 -5.87 -6.14
N ASN A 168 22.07 -6.91 -6.91
CA ASN A 168 21.55 -7.04 -8.27
C ASN A 168 20.03 -7.18 -8.28
N GLY A 169 19.47 -8.01 -7.38
CA GLY A 169 18.03 -8.13 -7.22
C GLY A 169 17.35 -6.79 -6.92
N PHE A 170 17.93 -5.97 -6.03
CA PHE A 170 17.44 -4.63 -5.72
C PHE A 170 17.39 -3.71 -6.95
N LEU A 171 18.46 -3.68 -7.75
CA LEU A 171 18.51 -2.86 -8.97
C LEU A 171 17.45 -3.30 -9.97
N ASN A 172 17.23 -4.60 -10.13
CA ASN A 172 16.19 -5.15 -11.00
C ASN A 172 14.79 -4.78 -10.50
N MET A 173 14.53 -4.88 -9.19
CA MET A 173 13.25 -4.48 -8.60
C MET A 173 12.95 -3.00 -8.88
N LEU A 174 13.91 -2.11 -8.61
CA LEU A 174 13.74 -0.68 -8.89
C LEU A 174 13.51 -0.41 -10.39
N ALA A 175 14.24 -1.08 -11.28
CA ALA A 175 14.07 -0.92 -12.71
C ALA A 175 12.68 -1.37 -13.19
N VAL A 176 12.18 -2.51 -12.69
CA VAL A 176 10.83 -3.00 -13.00
C VAL A 176 9.76 -2.03 -12.50
N MET A 177 9.89 -1.54 -11.26
CA MET A 177 8.94 -0.59 -10.69
C MET A 177 8.90 0.73 -11.46
N LYS A 178 10.05 1.26 -11.86
CA LYS A 178 10.15 2.46 -12.70
C LYS A 178 9.48 2.29 -14.05
N LYS A 179 9.71 1.15 -14.72
CA LYS A 179 9.07 0.81 -16.00
C LYS A 179 7.55 0.71 -15.84
N LYS A 180 7.09 -0.07 -14.85
CA LYS A 180 5.66 -0.27 -14.55
C LYS A 180 4.97 1.06 -14.22
N ALA A 181 5.63 1.97 -13.51
CA ALA A 181 5.11 3.30 -13.24
C ALA A 181 4.78 4.08 -14.52
N LEU A 182 5.67 4.06 -15.52
CA LEU A 182 5.44 4.74 -16.80
C LEU A 182 4.29 4.10 -17.59
N GLU A 183 4.22 2.77 -17.60
CA GLU A 183 3.16 2.02 -18.28
C GLU A 183 1.78 2.31 -17.67
N LEU A 184 1.68 2.31 -16.34
CA LEU A 184 0.45 2.60 -15.61
C LEU A 184 0.01 4.06 -15.79
N ASP A 185 0.94 5.02 -15.72
CA ASP A 185 0.62 6.43 -15.95
C ASP A 185 0.18 6.70 -17.39
N ALA A 186 0.83 6.06 -18.37
CA ALA A 186 0.42 6.15 -19.78
C ALA A 186 -0.97 5.55 -20.01
N ALA A 187 -1.25 4.36 -19.44
CA ALA A 187 -2.55 3.73 -19.51
C ALA A 187 -3.64 4.64 -18.93
N ALA A 188 -3.44 5.15 -17.71
CA ALA A 188 -4.37 6.06 -17.04
C ALA A 188 -4.64 7.35 -17.83
N LYS A 189 -3.62 7.93 -18.49
CA LYS A 189 -3.77 9.14 -19.34
C LYS A 189 -4.51 8.88 -20.64
N SER A 190 -4.34 7.68 -21.21
CA SER A 190 -4.92 7.33 -22.51
C SER A 190 -6.40 6.93 -22.44
N GLY A 191 -6.93 6.73 -21.23
CA GLY A 191 -8.26 6.10 -21.05
C GLY A 191 -8.32 4.68 -21.62
N ALA A 192 -7.19 4.11 -22.06
CA ALA A 192 -7.07 2.73 -22.49
C ALA A 192 -6.87 1.87 -21.24
N GLU A 193 -7.81 0.98 -20.99
CA GLU A 193 -7.63 -0.13 -20.07
C GLU A 193 -6.31 -0.84 -20.41
N ALA A 194 -5.36 -0.82 -19.48
CA ALA A 194 -4.19 -1.66 -19.55
C ALA A 194 -4.63 -3.12 -19.67
N PRO A 195 -3.86 -3.98 -20.37
CA PRO A 195 -4.06 -5.42 -20.29
C PRO A 195 -3.67 -5.89 -18.87
N GLY A 196 -4.65 -5.88 -17.98
CA GLY A 196 -4.53 -6.18 -16.56
C GLY A 196 -5.79 -5.68 -15.87
N GLY A 197 -6.74 -6.60 -15.67
CA GLY A 197 -8.13 -6.30 -15.32
C GLY A 197 -8.29 -5.26 -14.21
N GLY A 198 -9.06 -4.22 -14.52
CA GLY A 198 -9.44 -3.17 -13.59
C GLY A 198 -10.14 -3.73 -12.36
N VAL A 199 -9.78 -3.19 -11.21
CA VAL A 199 -10.61 -3.21 -10.01
C VAL A 199 -10.87 -1.77 -9.61
N ASP A 200 -12.11 -1.35 -9.81
CA ASP A 200 -12.66 -0.12 -9.26
C ASP A 200 -12.47 -0.13 -7.74
N LEU A 201 -11.64 0.78 -7.20
CA LEU A 201 -11.52 1.01 -5.77
C LEU A 201 -12.66 1.92 -5.31
N GLU A 202 -13.87 1.38 -5.29
CA GLU A 202 -14.99 1.94 -4.53
C GLU A 202 -15.81 0.79 -3.91
N GLY A 203 -15.70 0.68 -2.57
CA GLY A 203 -16.48 -0.23 -1.71
C GLY A 203 -15.71 -1.43 -1.15
N ASP A 204 -15.82 -1.68 0.15
CA ASP A 204 -15.47 -2.96 0.77
C ASP A 204 -16.38 -4.05 0.18
N ARG A 205 -15.83 -4.93 -0.67
CA ARG A 205 -16.55 -6.00 -1.38
C ARG A 205 -16.14 -7.40 -0.89
N PRO A 206 -16.46 -7.76 0.37
CA PRO A 206 -16.03 -9.02 0.96
C PRO A 206 -16.57 -10.26 0.24
N MET A 207 -17.78 -10.20 -0.36
CA MET A 207 -18.35 -11.35 -1.07
C MET A 207 -17.66 -11.58 -2.40
N TYR A 208 -17.50 -10.53 -3.22
CA TYR A 208 -16.78 -10.58 -4.49
C TYR A 208 -15.36 -11.13 -4.29
N ASN A 209 -14.62 -10.55 -3.33
CA ASN A 209 -13.26 -10.97 -3.04
C ASN A 209 -13.20 -12.42 -2.55
N GLY A 210 -14.15 -12.84 -1.71
CA GLY A 210 -14.29 -14.22 -1.26
C GLY A 210 -14.52 -15.20 -2.41
N MET A 211 -15.44 -14.86 -3.33
CA MET A 211 -15.76 -15.69 -4.50
C MET A 211 -14.58 -15.80 -5.45
N ILE A 212 -13.91 -14.67 -5.76
CA ILE A 212 -12.72 -14.65 -6.62
C ILE A 212 -11.62 -15.55 -6.05
N ASN A 213 -11.36 -15.47 -4.74
CA ASN A 213 -10.34 -16.28 -4.08
C ASN A 213 -10.70 -17.78 -4.10
N ALA A 214 -11.92 -18.13 -3.71
CA ALA A 214 -12.38 -19.52 -3.68
C ALA A 214 -12.26 -20.18 -5.07
N LEU A 215 -12.68 -19.47 -6.13
CA LEU A 215 -12.70 -19.99 -7.49
C LEU A 215 -11.30 -20.21 -8.11
N GLN A 216 -10.23 -19.69 -7.50
CA GLN A 216 -8.85 -19.94 -7.96
C GLN A 216 -8.46 -21.42 -7.88
N ILE A 217 -9.08 -22.21 -6.99
CA ILE A 217 -8.80 -23.65 -6.88
C ILE A 217 -9.12 -24.41 -8.18
N LEU A 218 -10.02 -23.87 -9.00
CA LEU A 218 -10.38 -24.41 -10.31
C LEU A 218 -9.31 -24.13 -11.36
N LYS A 219 -8.24 -23.38 -11.05
CA LYS A 219 -7.17 -23.00 -11.96
C LYS A 219 -7.69 -22.50 -13.32
N PRO A 220 -8.59 -21.51 -13.33
CA PRO A 220 -9.26 -21.10 -14.56
C PRO A 220 -8.28 -20.41 -15.52
N THR A 221 -8.39 -20.73 -16.81
CA THR A 221 -7.72 -19.98 -17.88
C THR A 221 -8.44 -18.67 -18.18
N LYS A 222 -9.72 -18.56 -17.82
CA LYS A 222 -10.51 -17.32 -17.83
C LYS A 222 -11.47 -17.31 -16.65
N LEU A 223 -11.48 -16.22 -15.88
CA LEU A 223 -12.41 -16.00 -14.78
C LEU A 223 -12.94 -14.57 -14.84
N ILE A 224 -14.25 -14.43 -15.02
CA ILE A 224 -14.96 -13.16 -14.96
C ILE A 224 -16.07 -13.31 -13.93
N LEU A 225 -16.00 -12.50 -12.87
CA LEU A 225 -17.09 -12.34 -11.91
C LEU A 225 -17.60 -10.91 -12.02
N LYS A 226 -18.91 -10.75 -12.21
CA LYS A 226 -19.60 -9.46 -12.24
C LYS A 226 -20.59 -9.41 -11.10
N ASP A 227 -20.52 -8.33 -10.32
CA ASP A 227 -21.54 -7.98 -9.34
C ASP A 227 -22.62 -7.14 -10.03
N ASN A 228 -23.85 -7.66 -10.09
CA ASN A 228 -25.01 -7.00 -10.68
C ASN A 228 -26.04 -6.60 -9.60
N SER A 229 -25.61 -6.50 -8.33
CA SER A 229 -26.51 -6.22 -7.19
C SER A 229 -27.27 -4.90 -7.35
N ASP A 230 -26.64 -3.88 -7.94
CA ASP A 230 -27.26 -2.58 -8.19
C ASP A 230 -28.39 -2.63 -9.24
N GLN A 231 -28.35 -3.60 -10.15
CA GLN A 231 -29.38 -3.76 -11.20
C GLN A 231 -30.70 -4.34 -10.66
N HIS A 232 -30.74 -4.70 -9.37
CA HIS A 232 -31.92 -5.25 -8.69
C HIS A 232 -32.32 -4.52 -7.40
N ALA A 233 -31.71 -3.37 -7.12
CA ALA A 233 -32.16 -2.47 -6.06
C ALA A 233 -33.62 -2.01 -6.33
N GLY A 234 -34.59 -2.62 -5.63
CA GLY A 234 -36.00 -2.18 -5.62
C GLY A 234 -37.07 -3.20 -6.04
N HIS A 235 -36.73 -4.46 -6.39
CA HIS A 235 -37.75 -5.49 -6.68
C HIS A 235 -38.08 -6.36 -5.45
N ALA A 236 -39.25 -7.00 -5.44
CA ALA A 236 -39.85 -7.67 -4.27
C ALA A 236 -39.01 -8.82 -3.63
N GLY A 237 -37.94 -9.28 -4.29
CA GLY A 237 -36.96 -10.24 -3.76
C GLY A 237 -35.82 -9.62 -2.92
N SER A 238 -35.67 -8.30 -2.92
CA SER A 238 -34.61 -7.56 -2.18
C SER A 238 -34.85 -7.42 -0.66
N LYS A 239 -35.88 -8.07 -0.11
CA LYS A 239 -36.16 -7.97 1.33
C LYS A 239 -35.10 -8.73 2.13
N GLY A 240 -34.06 -8.01 2.56
CA GLY A 240 -33.13 -8.45 3.60
C GLY A 240 -31.65 -8.56 3.21
N TYR A 241 -31.27 -8.20 1.98
CA TYR A 241 -29.87 -8.17 1.55
C TYR A 241 -29.47 -6.72 1.25
N ASP A 242 -28.62 -6.15 2.10
CA ASP A 242 -27.96 -4.86 1.85
C ASP A 242 -26.60 -5.14 1.18
N GLY A 243 -26.46 -4.80 -0.11
CA GLY A 243 -25.21 -4.90 -0.86
C GLY A 243 -25.08 -6.11 -1.80
N GLU A 244 -23.87 -6.68 -1.83
CA GLU A 244 -23.41 -7.75 -2.74
C GLU A 244 -24.28 -9.03 -2.66
N SER A 245 -25.22 -9.19 -3.60
CA SER A 245 -26.26 -10.23 -3.57
C SER A 245 -26.48 -10.94 -4.91
N HIS A 246 -26.16 -10.31 -6.05
CA HIS A 246 -26.36 -10.89 -7.37
C HIS A 246 -25.06 -10.95 -8.17
N PHE A 247 -24.69 -12.15 -8.61
CA PHE A 247 -23.44 -12.38 -9.33
C PHE A 247 -23.64 -13.10 -10.66
N GLU A 248 -22.86 -12.69 -11.68
CA GLU A 248 -22.67 -13.46 -12.90
C GLU A 248 -21.20 -13.94 -12.96
N LEU A 249 -21.04 -15.25 -13.10
CA LEU A 249 -19.76 -15.93 -13.16
C LEU A 249 -19.57 -16.57 -14.54
N GLU A 250 -18.52 -16.18 -15.24
CA GLU A 250 -17.97 -16.91 -16.38
C GLU A 250 -16.62 -17.50 -15.99
N VAL A 251 -16.50 -18.82 -16.11
CA VAL A 251 -15.29 -19.55 -15.74
C VAL A 251 -14.94 -20.56 -16.83
N VAL A 252 -13.69 -20.51 -17.29
CA VAL A 252 -13.12 -21.46 -18.25
C VAL A 252 -11.99 -22.21 -17.56
N SER A 253 -12.06 -23.54 -17.50
CA SER A 253 -11.05 -24.38 -16.86
C SER A 253 -11.02 -25.81 -17.41
N ASP A 254 -9.83 -26.41 -17.48
CA ASP A 254 -9.61 -27.83 -17.76
C ASP A 254 -10.28 -28.73 -16.71
N THR A 255 -10.53 -28.23 -15.49
CA THR A 255 -11.22 -29.02 -14.45
C THR A 255 -12.64 -29.43 -14.82
N PHE A 256 -13.19 -28.84 -15.88
CA PHE A 256 -14.52 -29.15 -16.41
C PHE A 256 -14.53 -30.19 -17.53
N GLU A 257 -13.36 -30.67 -17.95
CA GLU A 257 -13.23 -31.68 -19.00
C GLU A 257 -13.94 -32.97 -18.60
N GLY A 258 -14.73 -33.53 -19.53
CA GLY A 258 -15.54 -34.73 -19.28
C GLY A 258 -16.72 -34.54 -18.33
N LEU A 259 -16.97 -33.34 -17.79
CA LEU A 259 -18.10 -33.05 -16.91
C LEU A 259 -19.30 -32.47 -17.68
N THR A 260 -20.50 -32.95 -17.35
CA THR A 260 -21.76 -32.34 -17.78
C THR A 260 -21.96 -30.97 -17.15
N LEU A 261 -22.79 -30.11 -17.77
CA LEU A 261 -23.10 -28.76 -17.27
C LEU A 261 -23.53 -28.76 -15.79
N VAL A 262 -24.38 -29.70 -15.39
CA VAL A 262 -24.84 -29.82 -14.00
C VAL A 262 -23.69 -30.19 -13.06
N GLN A 263 -22.77 -31.06 -13.47
CA GLN A 263 -21.59 -31.42 -12.67
C GLN A 263 -20.63 -30.24 -12.52
N ARG A 264 -20.43 -29.44 -13.57
CA ARG A 264 -19.61 -28.22 -13.50
C ARG A 264 -20.18 -27.23 -12.49
N HIS A 265 -21.50 -27.02 -12.49
CA HIS A 265 -22.16 -26.16 -11.51
C HIS A 265 -22.02 -26.71 -10.09
N LYS A 266 -22.15 -28.02 -9.88
CA LYS A 266 -21.93 -28.65 -8.57
C LYS A 266 -20.52 -28.43 -8.05
N VAL A 267 -19.51 -28.53 -8.91
CA VAL A 267 -18.11 -28.25 -8.55
C VAL A 267 -17.95 -26.79 -8.11
N ILE A 268 -18.53 -25.85 -8.85
CA ILE A 268 -18.49 -24.42 -8.51
C ILE A 268 -19.18 -24.13 -7.16
N TYR A 269 -20.36 -24.70 -6.93
CA TYR A 269 -21.05 -24.55 -5.63
C TYR A 269 -20.25 -25.14 -4.48
N ALA A 270 -19.61 -26.31 -4.68
CA ALA A 270 -18.78 -26.93 -3.66
C ALA A 270 -17.55 -26.08 -3.30
N VAL A 271 -16.96 -25.38 -4.29
CA VAL A 271 -15.84 -24.47 -4.09
C VAL A 271 -16.27 -23.19 -3.37
N LEU A 272 -17.42 -22.64 -3.72
CA LEU A 272 -17.94 -21.42 -3.09
C LEU A 272 -18.43 -21.65 -1.66
N GLY A 273 -18.88 -22.87 -1.33
CA GLY A 273 -19.21 -23.28 0.04
C GLY A 273 -20.15 -22.30 0.75
N ASP A 274 -19.77 -21.89 1.95
CA ASP A 274 -20.54 -20.98 2.82
C ASP A 274 -20.78 -19.58 2.23
N ILE A 275 -20.09 -19.21 1.15
CA ILE A 275 -20.36 -17.95 0.43
C ILE A 275 -21.71 -18.04 -0.28
N MET A 276 -22.12 -19.23 -0.73
CA MET A 276 -23.41 -19.43 -1.38
C MET A 276 -24.60 -19.11 -0.47
N ASP A 277 -24.44 -19.26 0.85
CA ASP A 277 -25.48 -18.94 1.83
C ASP A 277 -25.64 -17.43 2.08
N LYS A 278 -24.69 -16.63 1.58
CA LYS A 278 -24.62 -15.18 1.81
C LYS A 278 -24.99 -14.35 0.57
N ILE A 279 -25.16 -15.00 -0.58
CA ILE A 279 -25.55 -14.36 -1.84
C ILE A 279 -26.97 -14.77 -2.23
N HIS A 280 -27.68 -13.92 -2.95
CA HIS A 280 -29.05 -14.18 -3.35
C HIS A 280 -29.13 -14.99 -4.65
N ALA A 281 -28.30 -14.68 -5.64
CA ALA A 281 -28.29 -15.38 -6.92
C ALA A 281 -26.91 -15.41 -7.58
N LEU A 282 -26.60 -16.54 -8.22
CA LEU A 282 -25.39 -16.74 -9.01
C LEU A 282 -25.75 -17.35 -10.36
N GLN A 283 -25.52 -16.60 -11.44
CA GLN A 283 -25.62 -17.08 -12.81
C GLN A 283 -24.25 -17.63 -13.24
N ILE A 284 -24.21 -18.89 -13.71
CA ILE A 284 -22.95 -19.58 -14.02
C ILE A 284 -22.85 -19.89 -15.51
N ARG A 285 -21.70 -19.56 -16.10
CA ARG A 285 -21.25 -20.04 -17.42
C ARG A 285 -19.91 -20.75 -17.23
N ALA A 286 -19.93 -22.07 -17.20
CA ALA A 286 -18.74 -22.90 -16.99
C ALA A 286 -18.35 -23.68 -18.26
N LYS A 287 -17.17 -23.38 -18.82
CA LYS A 287 -16.70 -23.95 -20.10
C LYS A 287 -15.31 -24.58 -19.99
N THR A 288 -14.98 -25.51 -20.86
CA THR A 288 -13.60 -25.96 -21.07
C THR A 288 -12.87 -25.00 -22.02
N PRO A 289 -11.53 -24.99 -22.06
CA PRO A 289 -10.79 -24.21 -23.05
C PRO A 289 -11.11 -24.60 -24.49
N GLU A 290 -11.42 -25.86 -24.75
CA GLU A 290 -11.85 -26.34 -26.08
C GLU A 290 -13.19 -25.74 -26.54
N GLU A 291 -14.10 -25.44 -25.62
CA GLU A 291 -15.43 -24.87 -25.93
C GLU A 291 -15.38 -23.35 -26.21
N VAL A 292 -14.22 -22.71 -26.03
CA VAL A 292 -14.01 -21.27 -26.26
C VAL A 292 -12.91 -20.96 -27.29
N ALA A 293 -12.21 -21.99 -27.78
CA ALA A 293 -11.23 -21.91 -28.86
C ALA A 293 -11.91 -21.90 -30.23
#